data_AF-A0A520J9X9-F1
#
_entry.id   AF-A0A520J9X9-F1
#
_cell.length_a   1.000
_cell.length_b   1.000
_cell.length_c   1.000
_cell.angle_alpha   90.00
_cell.angle_beta   90.00
_cell.angle_gamma   90.00
#
_symmetry.space_group_name_H-M   'P 1'
#
loop_
_entity.id
_entity.type
_entity.pdbx_description
1 polymer ?
#
loop_
_entity_poly.entity_id
_entity_poly.type
_entity_poly.pdbx_seq_one_letter_code
_entity_poly.pdbx_strand_id
1 'polypeptide(L)' 'MSGCSIAAAVAGFVRDQVVPYEHDPRRSAHGPSDELVQELRDLAR' A
#
# COMPACT_ATOMS: atom_id res chain seq x y z
N MET A 1 0.36 9.89 -19.24
CA MET A 1 -0.27 10.18 -17.94
C MET A 1 0.15 11.56 -17.49
N SER A 2 -0.79 12.37 -17.00
CA SER A 2 -0.50 13.69 -16.43
C SER A 2 -0.31 13.56 -14.91
N GLY A 3 0.31 14.55 -14.26
CA GLY A 3 0.49 14.56 -12.80
C GLY A 3 -0.82 14.35 -12.01
N CYS A 4 -1.92 14.95 -12.45
CA CYS A 4 -3.22 14.75 -11.80
C CYS A 4 -3.77 13.32 -11.97
N SER A 5 -3.54 12.66 -13.11
CA SER A 5 -4.07 11.32 -13.34
C SER A 5 -3.34 10.27 -12.49
N ILE A 6 -2.02 10.40 -12.33
CA ILE A 6 -1.26 9.50 -11.45
C ILE A 6 -1.61 9.73 -9.98
N ALA A 7 -1.81 10.99 -9.56
CA ALA A 7 -2.22 11.29 -8.18
C ALA A 7 -3.57 10.65 -7.83
N ALA A 8 -4.55 10.72 -8.73
CA ALA A 8 -5.85 10.08 -8.53
C ALA A 8 -5.73 8.54 -8.43
N ALA A 9 -4.93 7.92 -9.31
CA ALA A 9 -4.70 6.48 -9.29
C ALA A 9 -4.01 6.02 -8.00
N VAL A 10 -2.94 6.72 -7.58
CA VAL A 10 -2.22 6.42 -6.34
C VAL A 10 -3.13 6.62 -5.12
N ALA A 11 -3.94 7.69 -5.08
CA ALA A 11 -4.84 7.95 -3.97
C ALA A 11 -5.96 6.89 -3.85
N GLY A 12 -6.45 6.37 -4.98
CA GLY A 12 -7.38 5.23 -4.98
C GLY A 12 -6.72 3.96 -4.47
N PHE A 13 -5.57 3.60 -5.05
CA PHE A 13 -4.80 2.44 -4.63
C PHE A 13 -4.47 2.44 -3.12
N VAL A 14 -4.02 3.57 -2.58
CA VAL A 14 -3.71 3.68 -1.15
C VAL A 14 -4.96 3.44 -0.29
N ARG A 15 -6.08 4.09 -0.61
CA ARG A 15 -7.32 3.97 0.19
C ARG A 15 -7.92 2.57 0.15
N ASP A 16 -7.92 1.96 -1.03
CA ASP A 16 -8.66 0.73 -1.26
C ASP A 16 -7.81 -0.51 -0.97
N GLN A 17 -6.50 -0.45 -1.26
CA GLN A 17 -5.60 -1.61 -1.16
C GLN A 17 -4.64 -1.54 0.02
N VAL A 18 -4.12 -0.35 0.39
CA VAL A 18 -3.06 -0.24 1.42
C VAL A 18 -3.63 0.01 2.82
N VAL A 19 -4.58 0.92 2.98
CA VAL A 19 -5.18 1.29 4.28
C VAL A 19 -5.73 0.09 5.07
N PRO A 20 -6.35 -0.95 4.46
CA PRO A 20 -6.80 -2.13 5.21
C PRO A 20 -5.70 -2.83 6.01
N TYR A 21 -4.43 -2.68 5.62
CA TYR A 21 -3.28 -3.30 6.29
C TYR A 21 -2.67 -2.44 7.42
N GLU A 22 -3.20 -1.24 7.72
CA GLU A 22 -2.64 -0.36 8.78
C GLU A 22 -2.65 -1.00 10.17
N HIS A 23 -3.58 -1.93 10.41
CA HIS A 23 -3.71 -2.68 11.65
C HIS A 23 -3.25 -4.14 11.52
N ASP A 24 -2.58 -4.50 10.43
CA ASP A 24 -2.07 -5.86 10.23
C ASP A 24 -1.06 -6.23 11.34
N PRO A 25 -1.19 -7.41 11.98
CA PRO A 25 -0.29 -7.83 13.06
C PRO A 25 1.17 -7.98 12.62
N ARG A 26 1.44 -8.07 11.31
CA ARG A 26 2.78 -8.08 10.73
C ARG A 26 3.42 -6.69 10.70
N ARG A 27 2.68 -5.63 11.09
CA ARG A 27 3.20 -4.28 11.28
C ARG A 27 3.79 -4.15 12.69
N SER A 28 5.11 -3.99 12.75
CA SER A 28 5.87 -3.77 13.99
C SER A 28 6.21 -2.30 14.21
N ALA A 29 6.85 -1.99 15.35
CA ALA A 29 7.38 -0.66 15.64
C ALA A 29 8.44 -0.19 14.61
N HIS A 30 9.11 -1.13 13.93
CA HIS A 30 10.10 -0.84 12.90
C HIS A 30 9.54 -0.90 11.47
N GLY A 31 8.22 -1.01 11.33
CA GLY A 31 7.53 -1.11 10.05
C GLY A 31 6.92 -2.50 9.78
N PRO A 32 6.32 -2.68 8.58
CA PRO A 32 5.79 -3.96 8.13
C PRO A 32 6.90 -5.02 7.99
N SER A 33 6.55 -6.28 8.23
CA SER A 33 7.43 -7.41 7.93
C SER A 33 7.75 -7.49 6.43
N ASP A 34 8.83 -8.18 6.07
CA ASP A 34 9.20 -8.41 4.67
C ASP A 34 8.09 -9.12 3.87
N GLU A 35 7.36 -10.03 4.52
CA GLU A 35 6.21 -10.71 3.95
C GLU A 35 5.10 -9.72 3.57
N LEU A 36 4.73 -8.84 4.51
CA LEU A 36 3.71 -7.80 4.27
C LEU A 36 4.18 -6.80 3.20
N VAL A 37 5.47 -6.46 3.15
CA VAL A 37 6.03 -5.61 2.10
C VAL A 37 5.89 -6.25 0.72
N GLN A 38 6.16 -7.55 0.59
CA GLN A 38 6.01 -8.22 -0.70
C GLN A 38 4.55 -8.35 -1.12
N GLU A 39 3.66 -8.66 -0.19
CA GLU A 39 2.22 -8.68 -0.47
C GLU A 39 1.72 -7.33 -0.99
N LEU A 40 2.05 -6.22 -0.31
CA LEU A 40 1.66 -4.87 -0.74
C LEU A 40 2.24 -4.47 -2.10
N ARG A 41 3.45 -4.93 -2.44
CA ARG A 41 4.08 -4.68 -3.75
C ARG A 41 3.40 -5.48 -4.86
N ASP A 42 2.98 -6.70 -4.58
CA ASP A 42 2.28 -7.52 -5.56
C ASP A 42 0.87 -6.99 -5.86
N LEU A 43 0.23 -6.30 -4.91
CA LEU A 43 -1.02 -5.55 -5.16
C LEU A 43 -0.82 -4.36 -6.14
N ALA A 44 0.41 -3.84 -6.26
CA ALA A 44 0.73 -2.65 -7.04
C ALA A 44 1.30 -2.96 -8.45
N ARG A 45 1.35 -4.25 -8.83
CA ARG A 45 1.97 -4.74 -10.06
C ARG A 45 1.04 -4.63 -11.26
#